data_AF-A0A959P728-F1
#
_entry.id   AF-A0A959P728-F1
#
_cell.length_a   1.000
_cell.length_b   1.000
_cell.length_c   1.000
_cell.angle_alpha   90.00
_cell.angle_beta   90.00
_cell.angle_gamma   90.00
#
_symmetry.space_group_name_H-M   'P 1'
#
loop_
_entity.id
_entity.type
_entity.pdbx_description
1 polymer ?
#
loop_
_entity_poly.entity_id
_entity_poly.type
_entity_poly.pdbx_seq_one_letter_code
_entity_poly.pdbx_strand_id
1 'polypeptide(L)'
;MKKNTILFLTVFVGIGLASFSYRSELKQLAKRVLIRLELREPEAKEPAVIAPPRVEFPIKQYYFGLELFSDREYKDTIGNPLLDSLTIIQIPRHYNYPIKLRTRERVRIYRLLTTSNDNTEFATWDSTAIQVYAGGISCVHSIIMTKEFEANQVVMLPAGGPVASSPILVECLSDSCAGSDFELVD
;
A
#
# COMPACT_ATOMS: atom_id res chain seq x y z
N MET A 1 -50.53 -64.42 -32.22
CA MET A 1 -49.94 -63.07 -32.03
C MET A 1 -49.09 -62.98 -30.75
N LYS A 2 -48.00 -63.76 -30.60
CA LYS A 2 -47.13 -63.72 -29.38
C LYS A 2 -45.62 -63.58 -29.66
N LYS A 3 -45.17 -63.63 -30.92
CA LYS A 3 -43.72 -63.64 -31.24
C LYS A 3 -43.09 -62.24 -31.45
N ASN A 4 -43.88 -61.19 -31.70
CA ASN A 4 -43.33 -59.85 -31.96
C ASN A 4 -43.06 -59.03 -30.69
N THR A 5 -43.63 -59.41 -29.55
CA THR A 5 -43.49 -58.66 -28.28
C THR A 5 -42.10 -58.86 -27.63
N ILE A 6 -41.47 -60.02 -27.81
CA ILE A 6 -40.16 -60.34 -27.21
C ILE A 6 -39.01 -59.62 -27.94
N LEU A 7 -39.13 -59.41 -29.25
CA LEU A 7 -38.11 -58.74 -30.05
C LEU A 7 -38.05 -57.23 -29.79
N PHE A 8 -39.20 -56.59 -29.53
CA PHE A 8 -39.24 -55.18 -29.15
C PHE A 8 -38.64 -54.93 -27.75
N LEU A 9 -38.89 -55.83 -26.78
CA LEU A 9 -38.39 -55.67 -25.42
C LEU A 9 -36.85 -55.74 -25.34
N THR A 10 -36.22 -56.58 -26.17
CA THR A 10 -34.76 -56.74 -26.19
C THR A 10 -34.03 -55.54 -26.79
N VAL A 11 -34.58 -54.90 -27.83
CA VAL A 11 -33.99 -53.70 -28.44
C VAL A 11 -34.06 -52.50 -27.50
N PHE A 12 -35.18 -52.29 -26.80
CA PHE A 12 -35.32 -51.18 -25.86
C PHE A 12 -34.43 -51.32 -24.62
N VAL A 13 -34.24 -52.54 -24.10
CA VAL A 13 -33.31 -52.80 -22.98
C VAL A 13 -31.85 -52.55 -23.42
N GLY A 14 -31.47 -52.95 -24.64
CA GLY A 14 -30.14 -52.69 -25.19
C GLY A 14 -29.82 -51.20 -25.35
N ILE A 15 -30.75 -50.41 -25.88
CA ILE A 15 -30.59 -48.95 -26.03
C ILE A 15 -30.52 -48.25 -24.66
N GLY A 16 -31.33 -48.72 -23.70
CA GLY A 16 -31.31 -48.22 -22.31
C GLY A 16 -29.99 -48.47 -21.61
N LEU A 17 -29.43 -49.68 -21.74
CA LEU A 17 -28.14 -50.05 -21.14
C LEU A 17 -26.95 -49.32 -21.78
N ALA A 18 -26.95 -49.16 -23.11
CA ALA A 18 -25.93 -48.38 -23.81
C ALA A 18 -25.97 -46.88 -23.39
N SER A 19 -27.17 -46.32 -23.24
CA SER A 19 -27.36 -44.94 -22.78
C SER A 19 -26.96 -44.75 -21.32
N PHE A 20 -27.16 -45.76 -20.47
CA PHE A 20 -26.75 -45.74 -19.07
C PHE A 20 -25.23 -45.84 -18.91
N SER A 21 -24.58 -46.74 -19.68
CA SER A 21 -23.12 -46.87 -19.72
C SER A 21 -22.45 -45.60 -20.24
N TYR A 22 -22.99 -45.00 -21.30
CA TYR A 22 -22.47 -43.74 -21.85
C TYR A 22 -22.58 -42.58 -20.85
N ARG A 23 -23.68 -42.50 -20.08
CA ARG A 23 -23.84 -41.49 -19.03
C ARG A 23 -22.89 -41.70 -17.85
N SER A 24 -22.52 -42.93 -17.51
CA SER A 24 -21.58 -43.20 -16.41
C SER A 24 -20.15 -42.82 -16.78
N GLU A 25 -19.73 -43.11 -18.01
CA GLU A 25 -18.42 -42.72 -18.54
C GLU A 25 -18.26 -41.20 -18.65
N LEU A 26 -19.29 -40.49 -19.14
CA LEU A 26 -19.28 -39.02 -19.19
C LEU A 26 -19.14 -38.39 -17.80
N LYS A 27 -19.82 -38.95 -16.79
CA LYS A 27 -19.69 -38.47 -15.40
C LYS A 27 -18.29 -38.72 -14.84
N GLN A 28 -17.67 -39.87 -15.14
CA GLN A 28 -16.31 -40.15 -14.73
C GLN A 28 -15.29 -39.25 -15.44
N LEU A 29 -15.50 -38.99 -16.74
CA LEU A 29 -14.65 -38.09 -17.53
C LEU A 29 -14.75 -36.66 -17.01
N ALA A 30 -15.96 -36.16 -16.76
CA ALA A 30 -16.18 -34.83 -16.17
C ALA A 30 -15.49 -34.70 -14.80
N LYS A 31 -15.59 -35.72 -13.94
CA LYS A 31 -14.92 -35.75 -12.64
C LYS A 31 -13.39 -35.72 -12.77
N ARG A 32 -12.81 -36.45 -13.73
CA ARG A 32 -11.36 -36.43 -14.01
C ARG A 32 -10.90 -35.08 -14.55
N VAL A 33 -11.68 -34.44 -15.41
CA VAL A 33 -11.38 -33.10 -15.94
C VAL A 33 -11.46 -32.06 -14.82
N LEU A 34 -12.47 -32.14 -13.95
CA LEU A 34 -12.62 -31.24 -12.81
C LEU A 34 -11.44 -31.35 -11.84
N ILE A 35 -11.06 -32.56 -11.45
CA ILE A 35 -9.87 -32.81 -10.60
C ILE A 35 -8.60 -32.28 -11.26
N ARG A 36 -8.46 -32.40 -12.59
CA ARG A 36 -7.29 -31.90 -13.33
C ARG A 36 -7.27 -30.37 -13.41
N LEU A 37 -8.42 -29.71 -13.36
CA LEU A 37 -8.52 -28.25 -13.32
C LEU A 37 -8.24 -27.72 -11.91
N GLU A 38 -8.71 -28.42 -10.88
CA GLU A 38 -8.51 -28.07 -9.48
C GLU A 38 -7.06 -28.31 -9.01
N LEU A 39 -6.37 -29.32 -9.56
CA LEU A 39 -4.93 -29.56 -9.35
C LEU A 39 -4.03 -28.65 -10.20
N ARG A 40 -4.60 -27.72 -10.97
CA ARG A 40 -3.88 -26.77 -11.81
C ARG A 40 -4.16 -25.33 -11.36
N GLU A 41 -4.37 -25.12 -10.07
CA GLU A 41 -4.07 -23.82 -9.51
C GLU A 41 -2.58 -23.58 -9.76
N PRO A 42 -2.21 -22.54 -10.54
CA PRO A 42 -0.80 -22.21 -10.70
C PRO A 42 -0.27 -21.96 -9.29
N GLU A 43 0.78 -22.68 -8.88
CA GLU A 43 1.56 -22.29 -7.70
C GLU A 43 1.78 -20.79 -7.83
N ALA A 44 1.13 -20.02 -6.96
CA ALA A 44 1.20 -18.58 -6.97
C ALA A 44 2.66 -18.25 -6.70
N LYS A 45 3.40 -18.02 -7.78
CA LYS A 45 4.83 -17.73 -7.75
C LYS A 45 4.94 -16.55 -6.81
N GLU A 46 5.51 -16.77 -5.62
CA GLU A 46 5.69 -15.71 -4.63
C GLU A 46 6.28 -14.52 -5.38
N PRO A 47 5.62 -13.36 -5.34
CA PRO A 47 6.09 -12.22 -6.10
C PRO A 47 7.54 -11.99 -5.69
N ALA A 48 8.44 -11.98 -6.68
CA ALA A 48 9.85 -11.73 -6.44
C ALA A 48 9.95 -10.47 -5.56
N VAL A 49 10.62 -10.57 -4.41
CA VAL A 49 10.83 -9.44 -3.51
C VAL A 49 11.75 -8.46 -4.23
N ILE A 50 11.16 -7.52 -4.98
CA ILE A 50 11.90 -6.46 -5.66
C ILE A 50 12.42 -5.54 -4.55
N ALA A 51 13.75 -5.48 -4.40
CA ALA A 51 14.38 -4.53 -3.50
C ALA A 51 13.87 -3.11 -3.80
N PRO A 52 13.61 -2.28 -2.79
CA PRO A 52 13.12 -0.93 -3.01
C PRO A 52 14.08 -0.17 -3.95
N PRO A 53 13.55 0.67 -4.86
CA PRO A 53 14.40 1.51 -5.68
C PRO A 53 15.24 2.42 -4.78
N ARG A 54 16.53 2.57 -5.11
CA ARG A 54 17.38 3.58 -4.48
C ARG A 54 16.89 4.96 -4.94
N VAL A 55 16.11 5.62 -4.11
CA VAL A 55 15.58 6.96 -4.35
C VAL A 55 16.22 7.89 -3.33
N GLU A 56 16.93 8.90 -3.81
CA GLU A 56 17.41 9.99 -2.96
C GLU A 56 16.26 10.96 -2.70
N PHE A 57 16.04 11.31 -1.42
CA PHE A 57 15.04 12.31 -1.06
C PHE A 57 15.73 13.65 -0.81
N PRO A 58 15.33 14.73 -1.51
CA PRO A 58 15.81 16.06 -1.19
C PRO A 58 15.46 16.45 0.24
N ILE A 59 16.47 16.91 0.98
CA ILE A 59 16.32 17.44 2.34
C ILE A 59 16.58 18.94 2.28
N LYS A 60 15.63 19.75 2.73
CA LYS A 60 15.69 21.21 2.63
C LYS A 60 15.08 21.88 3.86
N GLN A 61 15.42 23.14 4.08
CA GLN A 61 14.64 23.98 4.97
C GLN A 61 13.26 24.24 4.37
N TYR A 62 12.20 23.96 5.11
CA TYR A 62 10.84 24.30 4.72
C TYR A 62 10.58 25.80 4.87
N TYR A 63 9.85 26.32 3.89
CA TYR A 63 9.27 27.66 3.92
C TYR A 63 7.92 27.62 3.19
N PHE A 64 7.02 28.53 3.54
CA PHE A 64 5.74 28.68 2.85
C PHE A 64 5.87 28.73 1.33
N GLY A 65 5.11 27.89 0.63
CA GLY A 65 5.11 27.79 -0.84
C GLY A 65 6.17 26.84 -1.42
N LEU A 66 7.01 26.22 -0.59
CA LEU A 66 7.88 25.10 -1.00
C LEU A 66 7.03 23.86 -1.31
N GLU A 67 7.44 23.08 -2.32
CA GLU A 67 6.78 21.83 -2.67
C GLU A 67 6.92 20.78 -1.55
N LEU A 68 5.84 20.05 -1.27
CA LEU A 68 5.85 19.00 -0.25
C LEU A 68 6.39 17.66 -0.76
N PHE A 69 6.32 17.44 -2.06
CA PHE A 69 6.79 16.22 -2.73
C PHE A 69 7.95 16.54 -3.66
N SER A 70 8.82 15.56 -3.89
CA SER A 70 9.95 15.71 -4.83
C SER A 70 9.55 15.64 -6.30
N ASP A 71 8.38 15.09 -6.61
CA ASP A 71 7.91 14.84 -7.97
C ASP A 71 6.58 15.53 -8.31
N ARG A 72 6.03 16.36 -7.42
CA ARG A 72 4.74 17.05 -7.60
C ARG A 72 4.71 18.43 -6.93
N GLU A 73 3.98 19.35 -7.54
CA GLU A 73 3.87 20.75 -7.12
C GLU A 73 2.77 20.98 -6.05
N TYR A 74 2.73 20.15 -5.02
CA TYR A 74 1.81 20.38 -3.89
C TYR A 74 2.45 21.39 -2.94
N LYS A 75 1.82 22.54 -2.75
CA LYS A 75 2.33 23.62 -1.91
C LYS A 75 1.31 23.93 -0.83
N ASP A 76 1.77 24.17 0.39
CA ASP A 76 0.89 24.73 1.40
C ASP A 76 0.47 26.15 0.98
N THR A 77 -0.84 26.41 1.04
CA THR A 77 -1.43 27.72 0.75
C THR A 77 -1.90 28.46 2.01
N ILE A 78 -1.79 27.86 3.20
CA ILE A 78 -2.10 28.51 4.47
C ILE A 78 -0.88 29.24 5.03
N GLY A 79 0.29 28.59 5.04
CA GLY A 79 1.54 29.19 5.52
C GLY A 79 1.59 29.36 7.03
N ASN A 80 1.43 28.27 7.76
CA ASN A 80 1.52 28.33 9.22
C ASN A 80 2.97 28.60 9.68
N PRO A 81 3.23 29.68 10.45
CA PRO A 81 4.59 30.03 10.87
C PRO A 81 5.29 28.99 11.73
N LEU A 82 4.55 28.07 12.37
CA LEU A 82 5.15 26.98 13.16
C LEU A 82 5.81 25.91 12.29
N LEU A 83 5.47 25.86 10.99
CA LEU A 83 6.10 24.95 10.03
C LEU A 83 7.30 25.59 9.35
N ASP A 84 7.35 26.92 9.29
CA ASP A 84 8.50 27.64 8.75
C ASP A 84 9.74 27.29 9.56
N SER A 85 10.88 27.12 8.88
CA SER A 85 12.14 26.68 9.49
C SER A 85 12.16 25.26 10.07
N LEU A 86 11.15 24.43 9.80
CA LEU A 86 11.29 22.98 9.91
C LEU A 86 12.10 22.42 8.75
N THR A 87 12.67 21.22 8.90
CA THR A 87 13.35 20.54 7.80
C THR A 87 12.37 19.62 7.08
N ILE A 88 12.25 19.73 5.75
CA ILE A 88 11.44 18.83 4.94
C ILE A 88 12.27 17.71 4.32
N ILE A 89 11.74 16.49 4.34
CA ILE A 89 12.22 15.36 3.55
C ILE A 89 11.22 15.12 2.41
N GLN A 90 11.58 15.52 1.19
CA GLN A 90 10.69 15.48 0.03
C GLN A 90 10.65 14.07 -0.58
N ILE A 91 9.69 13.26 -0.14
CA ILE A 91 9.42 11.95 -0.75
C ILE A 91 8.54 12.09 -2.01
N PRO A 92 8.61 11.17 -2.98
CA PRO A 92 7.66 11.14 -4.08
C PRO A 92 6.22 10.93 -3.61
N ARG A 93 5.24 11.55 -4.27
CA ARG A 93 3.80 11.45 -3.92
C ARG A 93 3.29 10.01 -3.87
N HIS A 94 3.86 9.11 -4.66
CA HIS A 94 3.44 7.70 -4.73
C HIS A 94 4.46 6.75 -4.11
N TYR A 95 5.34 7.24 -3.24
CA TYR A 95 6.26 6.38 -2.51
C TYR A 95 5.50 5.50 -1.52
N ASN A 96 5.77 4.20 -1.52
CA ASN A 96 5.02 3.19 -0.76
C ASN A 96 5.91 2.25 0.06
N TYR A 97 7.20 2.57 0.21
CA TYR A 97 8.12 1.82 1.05
C TYR A 97 8.35 2.52 2.39
N PRO A 98 8.62 1.79 3.48
CA PRO A 98 9.01 2.41 4.74
C PRO A 98 10.26 3.28 4.58
N ILE A 99 10.33 4.35 5.38
CA ILE A 99 11.44 5.31 5.37
C ILE A 99 12.22 5.12 6.66
N LYS A 100 13.47 4.71 6.54
CA LYS A 100 14.40 4.59 7.67
C LYS A 100 15.07 5.93 7.89
N LEU A 101 14.89 6.48 9.08
CA LEU A 101 15.52 7.72 9.50
C LEU A 101 16.36 7.43 10.74
N ARG A 102 17.66 7.71 10.68
CA ARG A 102 18.49 7.71 11.89
C ARG A 102 18.49 9.10 12.49
N THR A 103 18.04 9.21 13.73
CA THR A 103 18.07 10.45 14.51
C THR A 103 19.38 10.49 15.30
N ARG A 104 20.08 11.62 15.27
CA ARG A 104 21.25 11.87 16.14
C ARG A 104 20.82 12.60 17.40
N GLU A 105 19.86 13.49 17.26
CA GLU A 105 19.24 14.26 18.35
C GLU A 105 17.78 13.86 18.56
N ARG A 106 17.18 14.36 19.65
CA ARG A 106 15.75 14.24 19.87
C ARG A 106 15.01 15.09 18.84
N VAL A 107 14.07 14.48 18.13
CA VAL A 107 13.32 15.14 17.05
C VAL A 107 11.82 14.97 17.23
N ARG A 108 11.07 15.93 16.70
CA ARG A 108 9.63 15.81 16.50
C ARG A 108 9.36 15.73 15.00
N ILE A 109 8.64 14.70 14.61
CA ILE A 109 8.31 14.46 13.19
C ILE A 109 6.84 14.79 12.99
N TYR A 110 6.58 15.63 12.00
CA TYR A 110 5.24 15.96 11.54
C TYR A 110 4.94 15.24 10.24
N ARG A 111 3.74 14.66 10.16
CA ARG A 111 3.21 14.04 8.94
C ARG A 111 1.98 14.77 8.49
N LEU A 112 2.04 15.29 7.28
CA LEU A 112 0.90 15.89 6.61
C LEU A 112 0.10 14.74 5.99
N LEU A 113 -1.17 14.62 6.37
CA LEU A 113 -2.06 13.54 5.95
C LEU A 113 -3.19 14.07 5.08
N THR A 114 -3.72 13.20 4.23
CA THR A 114 -4.94 13.43 3.46
C THR A 114 -6.06 12.54 3.98
N THR A 115 -7.30 13.04 3.99
CA THR A 115 -8.50 12.26 4.32
C THR A 115 -8.82 11.19 3.27
N SER A 116 -8.21 11.27 2.08
CA SER A 116 -8.35 10.26 1.03
C SER A 116 -7.55 8.98 1.30
N ASN A 117 -6.64 9.00 2.28
CA ASN A 117 -5.87 7.83 2.70
C ASN A 117 -6.55 7.09 3.85
N ASP A 118 -6.25 5.79 3.95
CA ASP A 118 -6.28 5.09 5.23
C ASP A 118 -5.09 5.57 6.07
N ASN A 119 -5.36 6.19 7.22
CA ASN A 119 -4.37 6.76 8.13
C ASN A 119 -4.23 5.95 9.42
N THR A 120 -4.70 4.69 9.46
CA THR A 120 -4.66 3.82 10.66
C THR A 120 -3.25 3.65 11.24
N GLU A 121 -2.21 3.67 10.41
CA GLU A 121 -0.81 3.63 10.86
C GLU A 121 -0.39 4.82 11.74
N PHE A 122 -1.12 5.94 11.68
CA PHE A 122 -0.91 7.13 12.50
C PHE A 122 -1.82 7.19 13.73
N ALA A 123 -2.59 6.13 14.05
CA ALA A 123 -3.55 6.17 15.16
C ALA A 123 -2.92 6.40 16.55
N THR A 124 -1.62 6.15 16.70
CA THR A 124 -0.86 6.39 17.94
C THR A 124 -0.10 7.71 17.96
N TRP A 125 -0.26 8.54 16.93
CA TRP A 125 0.37 9.85 16.80
C TRP A 125 -0.56 10.93 17.35
N ASP A 126 0.03 12.03 17.80
CA ASP A 126 -0.72 13.15 18.36
C ASP A 126 -1.24 14.06 17.25
N SER A 127 -2.52 14.42 17.31
CA SER A 127 -3.10 15.43 16.42
C SER A 127 -2.63 16.83 16.83
N THR A 128 -2.37 17.69 15.85
CA THR A 128 -2.01 19.09 16.11
C THR A 128 -3.14 20.04 15.73
N ALA A 129 -3.14 21.24 16.31
CA ALA A 129 -4.01 22.34 15.88
C ALA A 129 -3.41 23.15 14.70
N ILE A 130 -2.27 22.73 14.16
CA ILE A 130 -1.59 23.41 13.06
C ILE A 130 -2.44 23.25 11.80
N GLN A 131 -2.82 24.37 11.20
CA GLN A 131 -3.57 24.38 9.95
C GLN A 131 -2.61 24.32 8.77
N VAL A 132 -2.91 23.48 7.79
CA VAL A 132 -2.20 23.36 6.51
C VAL A 132 -3.22 23.09 5.41
N TYR A 133 -2.95 23.57 4.21
CA TYR A 133 -3.71 23.17 3.03
C TYR A 133 -2.77 23.03 1.85
N ALA A 134 -2.48 21.79 1.49
CA ALA A 134 -1.73 21.49 0.27
C ALA A 134 -2.61 20.70 -0.69
N GLY A 135 -3.29 21.44 -1.55
CA GLY A 135 -4.15 20.88 -2.59
C GLY A 135 -3.34 20.48 -3.82
N GLY A 136 -3.65 19.31 -4.36
CA GLY A 136 -3.27 18.98 -5.73
C GLY A 136 -4.39 18.24 -6.44
N ILE A 137 -4.07 17.69 -7.61
CA ILE A 137 -5.09 17.21 -8.57
C ILE A 137 -5.99 16.11 -7.96
N SER A 138 -5.42 15.20 -7.17
CA SER A 138 -6.10 13.97 -6.74
C SER A 138 -6.39 13.88 -5.24
N CYS A 139 -5.79 14.72 -4.41
CA CYS A 139 -6.01 14.73 -2.96
C CYS A 139 -5.57 16.06 -2.35
N VAL A 140 -5.99 16.30 -1.11
CA VAL A 140 -5.61 17.46 -0.31
C VAL A 140 -5.01 16.98 0.99
N HIS A 141 -3.82 17.48 1.33
CA HIS A 141 -3.22 17.27 2.64
C HIS A 141 -3.60 18.42 3.56
N SER A 142 -4.34 18.12 4.62
CA SER A 142 -4.94 19.13 5.50
C SER A 142 -4.91 18.76 6.99
N ILE A 143 -4.38 17.58 7.33
CA ILE A 143 -4.28 17.09 8.70
C ILE A 143 -2.80 16.99 9.04
N ILE A 144 -2.39 17.42 10.23
CA ILE A 144 -1.03 17.26 10.72
C ILE A 144 -1.05 16.41 11.99
N MET A 145 -0.36 15.27 11.90
CA MET A 145 -0.04 14.41 13.03
C MET A 145 1.42 14.58 13.41
N THR A 146 1.75 14.39 14.69
CA THR A 146 3.12 14.51 15.19
C THR A 146 3.49 13.36 16.13
N LYS A 147 4.78 13.05 16.19
CA LYS A 147 5.36 12.13 17.17
C LYS A 147 6.79 12.49 17.46
N GLU A 148 7.17 12.38 18.72
CA GLU A 148 8.54 12.62 19.16
C GLU A 148 9.35 11.32 19.19
N PHE A 149 10.63 11.47 18.91
CA PHE A 149 11.60 10.41 18.85
C PHE A 149 12.86 10.86 19.60
N GLU A 150 13.30 10.05 20.55
CA GLU A 150 14.60 10.16 21.21
C GLU A 150 15.79 10.20 20.26
N ALA A 151 16.93 10.63 20.79
CA ALA A 151 18.21 10.67 20.08
C ALA A 151 18.78 9.26 19.80
N ASN A 152 19.68 9.17 18.83
CA ASN A 152 20.49 7.99 18.51
C ASN A 152 19.70 6.71 18.18
N GLN A 153 18.53 6.83 17.52
CA GLN A 153 17.73 5.68 17.10
C GLN A 153 17.49 5.66 15.59
N VAL A 154 17.23 4.45 15.07
CA VAL A 154 16.71 4.28 13.71
C VAL A 154 15.20 4.12 13.80
N VAL A 155 14.47 5.09 13.27
CA VAL A 155 13.00 5.09 13.25
C VAL A 155 12.51 4.62 11.88
N MET A 156 11.53 3.72 11.92
CA MET A 156 10.82 3.26 10.73
C MET A 156 9.57 4.10 10.57
N LEU A 157 9.57 5.01 9.60
CA LEU A 157 8.41 5.82 9.30
C LEU A 157 7.58 5.14 8.20
N PRO A 158 6.26 5.06 8.36
CA PRO A 158 5.42 4.67 7.24
C PRO A 158 5.48 5.69 6.10
N ALA A 159 5.24 5.25 4.88
CA ALA A 159 5.22 6.15 3.72
C ALA A 159 3.98 7.05 3.70
N GLY A 160 2.87 6.62 4.29
CA GLY A 160 1.54 7.16 4.11
C GLY A 160 0.59 6.10 3.56
N GLY A 161 -0.51 6.52 2.95
CA GLY A 161 -1.57 5.63 2.48
C GLY A 161 -1.56 5.35 0.97
N PRO A 162 -2.55 4.57 0.49
CA PRO A 162 -2.61 4.09 -0.89
C PRO A 162 -2.84 5.17 -1.94
N VAL A 163 -3.37 6.34 -1.56
CA VAL A 163 -3.65 7.44 -2.50
C VAL A 163 -2.43 8.34 -2.65
N ALA A 164 -1.75 8.65 -1.56
CA ALA A 164 -0.53 9.45 -1.55
C ALA A 164 0.35 9.13 -0.34
N SER A 165 1.65 9.28 -0.50
CA SER A 165 2.56 9.38 0.62
C SER A 165 2.24 10.63 1.48
N SER A 166 2.67 10.58 2.73
CA SER A 166 2.49 11.67 3.69
C SER A 166 3.79 12.46 3.79
N PRO A 167 3.84 13.75 3.41
CA PRO A 167 5.04 14.58 3.55
C PRO A 167 5.62 14.54 4.97
N ILE A 168 6.94 14.69 5.07
CA ILE A 168 7.69 14.59 6.33
C ILE A 168 8.35 15.93 6.63
N LEU A 169 7.97 16.54 7.75
CA LEU A 169 8.70 17.65 8.35
C LEU A 169 9.35 17.17 9.65
N VAL A 170 10.53 17.70 9.94
CA VAL A 170 11.33 17.35 11.11
C VAL A 170 11.70 18.63 11.84
N GLU A 171 11.38 18.67 13.13
CA GLU A 171 11.83 19.67 14.09
C GLU A 171 12.86 19.02 15.01
N CYS A 172 13.98 19.71 15.22
CA CYS A 172 14.99 19.29 16.18
C CYS A 172 14.66 19.95 17.54
N LEU A 173 14.59 19.14 18.60
CA LEU A 173 14.14 19.59 19.93
C LEU A 173 15.30 19.90 20.89
N SER A 174 16.54 19.64 20.49
CA SER A 174 17.75 19.91 21.28
C SER A 174 18.30 21.32 21.05
N ASP A 175 18.96 21.92 22.04
CA ASP A 175 19.55 23.27 21.89
C ASP A 175 20.77 23.31 20.94
N SER A 176 21.30 22.16 20.51
CA SER A 176 22.54 22.03 19.71
C SER A 176 22.32 21.61 18.26
N CYS A 177 21.18 21.96 17.65
CA CYS A 177 20.87 21.55 16.27
C CYS A 177 21.85 22.18 15.27
N ALA A 178 22.60 21.33 14.55
CA ALA A 178 23.61 21.76 13.59
C ALA A 178 23.54 20.88 12.33
N GLY A 179 22.56 21.17 11.46
CA GLY A 179 22.51 20.81 10.04
C GLY A 179 22.64 19.33 9.65
N SER A 180 22.78 18.43 10.62
CA SER A 180 23.12 17.02 10.41
C SER A 180 22.45 16.12 11.45
N ASP A 181 21.24 16.50 11.85
CA ASP A 181 20.53 15.96 13.01
C ASP A 181 19.86 14.61 12.71
N PHE A 182 19.72 14.29 11.42
CA PHE A 182 19.24 13.01 10.95
C PHE A 182 19.85 12.63 9.60
N GLU A 183 19.80 11.34 9.29
CA GLU A 183 20.21 10.80 7.99
C GLU A 183 19.22 9.72 7.53
N LEU A 184 19.00 9.65 6.23
CA LEU A 184 18.26 8.55 5.62
C LEU A 184 19.18 7.33 5.56
N VAL A 185 18.64 6.16 5.92
CA VAL A 185 19.40 4.91 5.94
C VAL A 185 18.78 3.93 4.95
N ASP A 186 19.60 3.13 4.28
CA ASP A 186 19.16 2.06 3.38
C ASP A 186 18.49 0.88 4.13
#